data_AF-A0A1J5TU36-F1
#
_entry.id   AF-A0A1J5TU36-F1
#
_cell.length_a   1.000
_cell.length_b   1.000
_cell.length_c   1.000
_cell.angle_alpha   90.00
_cell.angle_beta   90.00
_cell.angle_gamma   90.00
#
_symmetry.space_group_name_H-M   'P 1'
#
loop_
_entity.id
_entity.type
_entity.pdbx_description
1 polymer ?
#
loop_
_entity_poly.entity_id
_entity_poly.type
_entity_poly.pdbx_seq_one_letter_code
_entity_poly.pdbx_strand_id
1 'polypeptide(L)'
;MQDVILRLVDVPIARMFVLGGFIFLMVAVLGRIEGKIEPGNFGRIGAAILGGVLIAIGIVMQSNETHDVYTRVPQNMVASLPVQNVVAAVPASAPASAEIVAIKVVSGNYGRNCNARPGNATAQVAKACDGHASCDFTVDTAALDDPAPNCSKDFAAEWRCGNGNAVYSAALPSLTGKNDKLRLSCAN
;
A
#
# COMPACT_ATOMS: atom_id res chain seq x y z
N MET A 1 38.74 -0.88 -12.74
CA MET A 1 38.50 -0.31 -11.38
C MET A 1 37.53 0.88 -11.40
N GLN A 2 37.05 1.36 -12.55
CA GLN A 2 36.07 2.46 -12.62
C GLN A 2 34.61 1.98 -12.57
N ASP A 3 34.32 0.75 -13.00
CA ASP A 3 32.98 0.15 -12.98
C ASP A 3 32.45 -0.15 -11.57
N VAL A 4 33.35 -0.39 -10.61
CA VAL A 4 32.98 -0.65 -9.22
C VAL A 4 32.56 0.64 -8.51
N ILE A 5 33.15 1.78 -8.89
CA ILE A 5 32.82 3.10 -8.34
C ILE A 5 31.44 3.56 -8.87
N LEU A 6 31.14 3.31 -10.15
CA LEU A 6 29.83 3.63 -10.73
C LEU A 6 28.70 2.75 -10.16
N ARG A 7 28.98 1.49 -9.80
CA ARG A 7 27.99 0.60 -9.16
C ARG A 7 27.80 0.86 -7.66
N LEU A 8 28.74 1.54 -7.01
CA LEU A 8 28.60 1.96 -5.60
C LEU A 8 27.85 3.30 -5.47
N VAL A 9 27.82 4.11 -6.54
CA VAL A 9 27.10 5.40 -6.62
C VAL A 9 25.65 5.24 -7.12
N ASP A 10 25.24 4.03 -7.51
CA ASP A 10 23.86 3.68 -7.90
C ASP A 10 23.03 3.09 -6.74
N VAL A 11 23.52 3.20 -5.49
CA VAL A 11 22.59 3.11 -4.36
C VAL A 11 21.74 4.38 -4.45
N PRO A 12 20.41 4.28 -4.68
CA PRO A 12 19.58 5.44 -4.94
C PRO A 12 19.85 6.43 -3.83
N ILE A 13 20.24 7.64 -4.20
CA ILE A 13 20.70 8.69 -3.28
C ILE A 13 19.67 8.88 -2.14
N ALA A 14 18.40 8.61 -2.41
CA ALA A 14 17.31 8.46 -1.44
C ALA A 14 17.63 7.51 -0.27
N ARG A 15 18.16 6.31 -0.51
CA ARG A 15 18.56 5.36 0.54
C ARG A 15 19.68 5.90 1.41
N MET A 16 20.62 6.66 0.84
CA MET A 16 21.68 7.30 1.62
C MET A 16 21.11 8.41 2.53
N PHE A 17 20.13 9.17 2.05
CA PHE A 17 19.43 10.18 2.86
C PHE A 17 18.60 9.57 4.01
N VAL A 18 17.91 8.45 3.75
CA VAL A 18 17.15 7.73 4.79
C VAL A 18 18.09 7.14 5.84
N LEU A 19 19.19 6.51 5.43
CA LEU A 19 20.20 5.97 6.35
C LEU A 19 20.84 7.09 7.19
N GLY A 20 21.21 8.21 6.56
CA GLY A 20 21.75 9.38 7.25
C GLY A 20 20.76 9.97 8.27
N GLY A 21 19.48 10.07 7.91
CA GLY A 21 18.44 10.55 8.83
C GLY A 21 18.19 9.62 10.02
N PHE A 22 18.26 8.30 9.81
CA PHE A 22 18.12 7.32 10.90
C PHE A 22 19.30 7.37 11.87
N ILE A 23 20.53 7.56 11.38
CA ILE A 23 21.73 7.75 12.22
C ILE A 23 21.58 9.01 13.08
N PHE A 24 21.10 10.12 12.51
CA PHE A 24 20.92 11.36 13.25
C PHE A 24 19.80 11.28 14.30
N LEU A 25 18.72 10.54 14.00
CA LEU A 25 17.66 10.23 14.96
C LEU A 25 18.17 9.34 16.10
N MET A 26 18.99 8.33 15.79
CA MET A 26 19.64 7.49 16.81
C MET A 26 20.53 8.30 17.76
N VAL A 27 21.26 9.29 17.27
CA VAL A 27 22.04 10.21 18.12
C VAL A 27 21.13 11.03 19.04
N ALA A 28 19.97 11.48 18.54
CA ALA A 28 19.00 12.24 19.33
C ALA A 28 18.36 11.39 20.46
N VAL A 29 18.08 10.12 20.21
CA VAL A 29 17.41 9.19 21.16
C VAL A 29 18.41 8.58 22.14
N LEU A 30 19.53 8.04 21.66
CA LEU A 30 20.51 7.34 22.50
C LEU A 30 21.32 8.32 23.35
N GLY A 31 21.60 9.52 22.83
CA GLY A 31 21.92 10.71 23.63
C GLY A 31 23.12 10.64 24.60
N ARG A 32 23.91 9.57 24.59
CA ARG A 32 25.10 9.34 25.42
C ARG A 32 26.16 8.69 24.52
N ILE A 33 26.86 9.52 23.75
CA ILE A 33 28.03 9.06 23.01
C ILE A 33 29.18 9.13 24.02
N GLU A 34 29.70 7.97 24.41
CA GLU A 34 30.71 7.86 25.46
C GLU A 34 31.93 8.74 25.13
N GLY A 35 32.19 9.74 25.97
CA GLY A 35 33.40 10.56 25.91
C GLY A 35 33.19 12.00 25.44
N LYS A 36 32.82 12.87 26.39
CA LYS A 36 33.14 14.31 26.43
C LYS A 36 32.31 15.31 25.58
N ILE A 37 31.39 14.88 24.72
CA ILE A 37 30.45 15.79 24.04
C ILE A 37 29.02 15.32 24.33
N GLU A 38 28.43 15.85 25.40
CA GLU A 38 27.02 15.64 25.70
C GLU A 38 26.19 16.65 24.90
N PRO A 39 25.34 16.20 23.96
CA PRO A 39 24.41 17.12 23.30
C PRO A 39 23.40 17.59 24.34
N GLY A 40 23.44 18.89 24.67
CA GLY A 40 22.41 19.53 25.47
C GLY A 40 21.03 19.43 24.81
N ASN A 41 19.99 19.90 25.49
CA ASN A 41 18.61 19.78 25.01
C ASN A 41 18.43 20.35 23.58
N PHE A 42 19.11 21.47 23.30
CA PHE A 42 19.13 22.08 21.97
C PHE A 42 19.82 21.22 20.90
N GLY A 43 20.89 20.50 21.25
CA GLY A 43 21.59 19.60 20.34
C GLY A 43 20.78 18.36 19.98
N ARG A 44 20.05 17.79 20.95
CA ARG A 44 19.13 16.66 20.70
C ARG A 44 17.93 17.08 19.85
N ILE A 45 17.33 18.23 20.13
CA ILE A 45 16.21 18.77 19.34
C ILE A 45 16.67 19.07 17.90
N GLY A 46 17.84 19.71 17.74
CA GLY A 46 18.42 19.95 16.41
C GLY A 46 18.68 18.66 15.64
N ALA A 47 19.16 17.61 16.32
CA ALA A 47 19.38 16.30 15.72
C ALA A 47 18.09 15.59 15.30
N ALA A 48 17.04 15.68 16.11
CA ALA A 48 15.75 15.11 15.76
C ALA A 48 15.12 15.81 14.53
N ILE A 49 15.18 17.15 14.50
CA ILE A 49 14.61 17.94 13.39
C ILE A 49 15.36 17.65 12.08
N LEU A 50 16.70 17.71 12.09
CA LEU A 50 17.48 17.46 10.87
C LEU A 50 17.32 16.02 10.39
N GLY A 51 17.29 15.03 11.31
CA GLY A 51 17.07 13.63 10.97
C GLY A 51 15.69 13.36 10.36
N GLY A 52 14.65 13.96 10.94
CA GLY A 52 13.27 13.86 10.42
C GLY A 52 13.14 14.49 9.03
N VAL A 53 13.75 15.65 8.80
CA VAL A 53 13.77 16.33 7.49
C VAL A 53 14.47 15.48 6.44
N LEU A 54 15.62 14.88 6.76
CA LEU A 54 16.34 14.00 5.83
C LEU A 54 15.54 12.74 5.46
N ILE A 55 14.85 12.13 6.42
CA ILE A 55 13.98 10.97 6.18
C ILE A 55 12.79 11.36 5.28
N ALA A 56 12.14 12.49 5.55
CA ALA A 56 11.00 12.96 4.75
C ALA A 56 11.42 13.25 3.30
N ILE A 57 12.56 13.91 3.10
CA ILE A 57 13.12 14.17 1.75
C ILE A 57 13.44 12.86 1.04
N GLY A 58 14.08 11.90 1.71
CA GLY A 58 14.40 10.59 1.14
C GLY A 58 13.16 9.80 0.71
N ILE A 59 12.10 9.82 1.51
CA ILE A 59 10.82 9.15 1.18
C ILE A 59 10.14 9.81 -0.02
N VAL A 60 10.13 11.15 -0.08
CA VAL A 60 9.52 11.89 -1.21
C VAL A 60 10.28 11.65 -2.52
N MET A 61 11.60 11.54 -2.48
CA MET A 61 12.36 11.18 -3.69
C MET A 61 12.10 9.74 -4.12
N GLN A 62 11.99 8.81 -3.16
CA GLN A 62 11.72 7.41 -3.44
C GLN A 62 10.30 7.17 -4.01
N SER A 63 9.30 7.96 -3.62
CA SER A 63 7.95 7.86 -4.20
C SER A 63 7.88 8.19 -5.69
N ASN A 64 8.82 9.02 -6.18
CA ASN A 64 8.86 9.41 -7.59
C ASN A 64 9.55 8.35 -8.44
N GLU A 65 10.56 7.64 -7.92
CA GLU A 65 11.28 6.59 -8.64
C GLU A 65 10.51 5.27 -8.76
N THR A 66 9.60 4.96 -7.81
CA THR A 66 8.87 3.68 -7.79
C THR A 66 7.93 3.50 -9.01
N HIS A 67 7.50 4.59 -9.65
CA HIS A 67 6.69 4.56 -10.87
C HIS A 67 7.51 4.28 -12.14
N ASP A 68 8.77 4.73 -12.19
CA ASP A 68 9.66 4.50 -13.34
C ASP A 68 10.22 3.08 -13.35
N VAL A 69 10.45 2.48 -12.16
CA VAL A 69 10.92 1.08 -12.07
C VAL A 69 9.85 0.11 -12.53
N TYR A 70 8.58 0.32 -12.19
CA TYR A 70 7.49 -0.57 -12.64
C TYR A 70 7.21 -0.46 -14.15
N THR A 71 7.45 0.70 -14.74
CA THR A 71 7.29 0.93 -16.19
C THR A 71 8.51 0.54 -17.02
N ARG A 72 9.71 0.44 -16.40
CA ARG A 72 10.94 -0.03 -17.05
C ARG A 72 11.27 -1.51 -16.85
N VAL A 73 10.43 -2.32 -16.20
CA VAL A 73 10.62 -3.79 -16.25
C VAL A 73 10.19 -4.28 -17.64
N PRO A 74 11.13 -4.67 -18.52
CA PRO A 74 10.76 -5.19 -19.82
C PRO A 74 10.08 -6.56 -19.62
N GLN A 75 8.95 -6.78 -20.31
CA GLN A 75 8.14 -8.01 -20.20
C GLN A 75 8.92 -9.30 -20.50
N ASN A 76 10.08 -9.20 -21.15
CA ASN A 76 10.97 -10.31 -21.45
C ASN A 76 11.77 -10.83 -20.24
N MET A 77 11.84 -10.09 -19.12
CA MET A 77 12.45 -10.57 -17.87
C MET A 77 11.47 -11.23 -16.91
N VAL A 78 10.16 -11.12 -17.14
CA VAL A 78 9.13 -11.91 -16.43
C VAL A 78 8.92 -13.28 -17.09
N ALA A 79 9.42 -13.46 -18.32
CA ALA A 79 9.28 -14.69 -19.12
C ALA A 79 10.42 -15.72 -18.90
N SER A 80 11.40 -15.42 -18.05
CA SER A 80 12.56 -16.31 -17.80
C SER A 80 12.67 -16.78 -16.35
N LEU A 81 11.66 -16.55 -15.50
CA LEU A 81 11.50 -17.43 -14.35
C LEU A 81 11.15 -18.81 -14.93
N PRO A 82 12.03 -19.82 -14.77
CA PRO A 82 11.56 -21.18 -15.01
C PRO A 82 10.34 -21.38 -14.12
N VAL A 83 9.25 -21.85 -14.70
CA VAL A 83 8.32 -22.72 -13.98
C VAL A 83 9.15 -23.95 -13.62
N GLN A 84 10.03 -23.80 -12.64
CA GLN A 84 10.58 -24.93 -11.94
C GLN A 84 9.41 -25.42 -11.13
N ASN A 85 8.72 -26.39 -11.73
CA ASN A 85 8.27 -27.59 -11.05
C ASN A 85 9.35 -28.02 -10.06
N VAL A 86 9.43 -27.37 -8.90
CA VAL A 86 9.94 -27.96 -7.68
C VAL A 86 8.89 -28.99 -7.28
N VAL A 87 8.91 -30.12 -7.98
CA VAL A 87 8.44 -31.40 -7.44
C VAL A 87 9.50 -31.82 -6.43
N ALA A 88 9.66 -31.01 -5.37
CA ALA A 88 10.18 -31.54 -4.13
C ALA A 88 9.15 -32.58 -3.71
N ALA A 89 9.60 -33.83 -3.60
CA ALA A 89 8.83 -34.91 -3.03
C ALA A 89 8.42 -34.54 -1.60
N VAL A 90 7.33 -33.80 -1.48
CA VAL A 90 6.56 -33.69 -0.26
C VAL A 90 5.78 -35.00 -0.14
N PRO A 91 5.82 -35.69 1.01
CA PRO A 91 4.94 -36.84 1.21
C PRO A 91 3.51 -36.33 1.01
N ALA A 92 2.72 -37.09 0.25
CA ALA A 92 1.33 -36.81 -0.07
C ALA A 92 0.55 -36.39 1.19
N SER A 93 0.51 -35.09 1.42
CA SER A 93 -0.43 -34.43 2.29
C SER A 93 -1.46 -33.89 1.33
N ALA A 94 -2.70 -34.36 1.50
CA ALA A 94 -3.86 -34.06 0.68
C ALA A 94 -3.91 -32.58 0.21
N PRO A 95 -4.58 -32.27 -0.91
CA PRO A 95 -4.87 -30.88 -1.24
C PRO A 95 -5.60 -30.28 -0.04
N ALA A 96 -4.90 -29.47 0.75
CA ALA A 96 -5.55 -28.49 1.58
C ALA A 96 -6.24 -27.61 0.56
N SER A 97 -7.55 -27.81 0.42
CA SER A 97 -8.43 -26.94 -0.32
C SER A 97 -7.90 -25.53 -0.11
N ALA A 98 -7.48 -24.86 -1.19
CA ALA A 98 -7.47 -23.42 -1.18
C ALA A 98 -8.93 -23.07 -0.91
N GLU A 99 -9.28 -22.96 0.38
CA GLU A 99 -10.54 -22.42 0.81
C GLU A 99 -10.55 -21.08 0.10
N ILE A 100 -11.42 -20.95 -0.91
CA ILE A 100 -11.60 -19.70 -1.62
C ILE A 100 -11.94 -18.74 -0.49
N VAL A 101 -10.98 -17.91 -0.10
CA VAL A 101 -11.16 -16.97 0.99
C VAL A 101 -12.11 -15.93 0.42
N ALA A 102 -13.38 -16.23 0.58
CA ALA A 102 -14.45 -15.52 -0.07
C ALA A 102 -14.58 -14.15 0.58
N ILE A 103 -14.64 -13.12 -0.24
CA ILE A 103 -15.00 -11.79 0.19
C ILE A 103 -16.41 -11.86 0.80
N LYS A 104 -16.55 -11.23 1.96
CA LYS A 104 -17.82 -10.99 2.63
C LYS A 104 -17.89 -9.50 2.94
N VAL A 105 -18.68 -8.76 2.18
CA VAL A 105 -18.80 -7.32 2.34
C VAL A 105 -19.49 -7.01 3.67
N VAL A 106 -18.90 -6.09 4.44
CA VAL A 106 -19.41 -5.62 5.73
C VAL A 106 -20.14 -4.28 5.54
N SER A 107 -19.53 -3.37 4.80
CA SER A 107 -20.08 -2.04 4.54
C SER A 107 -19.65 -1.53 3.16
N GLY A 108 -20.54 -0.80 2.51
CA GLY A 108 -20.27 -0.08 1.26
C GLY A 108 -20.90 1.30 1.33
N ASN A 109 -20.07 2.33 1.31
CA ASN A 109 -20.44 3.71 1.52
C ASN A 109 -20.03 4.53 0.31
N TYR A 110 -20.99 5.24 -0.28
CA TYR A 110 -20.79 6.09 -1.45
C TYR A 110 -21.25 7.51 -1.16
N GLY A 111 -20.34 8.48 -1.19
CA GLY A 111 -20.60 9.92 -0.98
C GLY A 111 -20.70 10.34 0.48
N ARG A 112 -19.92 9.73 1.39
CA ARG A 112 -19.85 10.13 2.80
C ARG A 112 -19.42 11.59 2.97
N ASN A 113 -18.54 12.07 2.10
CA ASN A 113 -18.15 13.48 2.04
C ASN A 113 -19.32 14.41 1.62
N CYS A 114 -20.37 13.86 1.01
CA CYS A 114 -21.57 14.56 0.56
C CYS A 114 -22.79 14.30 1.46
N ASN A 115 -22.58 13.89 2.72
CA ASN A 115 -23.64 13.50 3.66
C ASN A 115 -24.51 12.31 3.21
N ALA A 116 -24.00 11.45 2.34
CA ALA A 116 -24.73 10.24 1.96
C ALA A 116 -24.92 9.29 3.14
N ARG A 117 -26.03 8.56 3.08
CA ARG A 117 -26.40 7.59 4.10
C ARG A 117 -25.35 6.47 4.14
N PRO A 118 -24.80 6.13 5.32
CA PRO A 118 -23.85 5.03 5.42
C PRO A 118 -24.50 3.73 4.97
N GLY A 119 -23.72 2.89 4.30
CA GLY A 119 -24.17 1.60 3.80
C GLY A 119 -25.04 1.64 2.54
N ASN A 120 -25.22 2.79 1.88
CA ASN A 120 -26.03 2.94 0.65
C ASN A 120 -25.54 2.06 -0.52
N ALA A 121 -24.26 1.72 -0.58
CA ALA A 121 -23.70 0.87 -1.62
C ALA A 121 -23.49 -0.59 -1.19
N THR A 122 -23.65 -0.90 0.10
CA THR A 122 -23.34 -2.23 0.67
C THR A 122 -24.00 -3.36 -0.09
N ALA A 123 -25.30 -3.26 -0.39
CA ALA A 123 -26.04 -4.32 -1.06
C ALA A 123 -25.56 -4.58 -2.50
N GLN A 124 -25.18 -3.52 -3.22
CA GLN A 124 -24.68 -3.62 -4.59
C GLN A 124 -23.29 -4.28 -4.61
N VAL A 125 -22.40 -3.84 -3.71
CA VAL A 125 -21.04 -4.37 -3.60
C VAL A 125 -21.07 -5.83 -3.11
N ALA A 126 -21.89 -6.13 -2.10
CA ALA A 126 -22.10 -7.49 -1.61
C ALA A 126 -22.59 -8.41 -2.73
N LYS A 127 -23.60 -7.98 -3.49
CA LYS A 127 -24.12 -8.78 -4.61
C LYS A 127 -23.07 -9.04 -5.70
N ALA A 128 -22.18 -8.10 -5.94
CA ALA A 128 -21.16 -8.22 -6.98
C ALA A 128 -19.92 -9.00 -6.53
N CYS A 129 -19.55 -8.92 -5.25
CA CYS A 129 -18.25 -9.37 -4.76
C CYS A 129 -18.33 -10.49 -3.70
N ASP A 130 -19.47 -10.72 -3.05
CA ASP A 130 -19.59 -11.80 -2.06
C ASP A 130 -19.35 -13.16 -2.72
N GLY A 131 -18.55 -14.00 -2.07
CA GLY A 131 -18.21 -15.33 -2.59
C GLY A 131 -16.98 -15.37 -3.51
N HIS A 132 -16.45 -14.22 -3.94
CA HIS A 132 -15.26 -14.15 -4.79
C HIS A 132 -13.98 -13.97 -3.97
N ALA A 133 -12.83 -14.47 -4.43
CA ALA A 133 -11.53 -14.16 -3.82
C ALA A 133 -10.99 -12.78 -4.23
N SER A 134 -11.42 -12.28 -5.39
CA SER A 134 -11.10 -10.95 -5.90
C SER A 134 -12.23 -10.42 -6.78
N CYS A 135 -12.58 -9.15 -6.63
CA CYS A 135 -13.67 -8.49 -7.34
C CYS A 135 -13.28 -7.05 -7.67
N ASP A 136 -13.45 -6.66 -8.93
CA ASP A 136 -13.30 -5.27 -9.38
C ASP A 136 -14.70 -4.64 -9.51
N PHE A 137 -15.16 -3.99 -8.44
CA PHE A 137 -16.45 -3.32 -8.44
C PHE A 137 -16.35 -1.98 -9.17
N THR A 138 -17.09 -1.82 -10.26
CA THR A 138 -17.15 -0.54 -10.98
C THR A 138 -18.21 0.35 -10.31
N VAL A 139 -17.78 1.52 -9.85
CA VAL A 139 -18.66 2.52 -9.21
C VAL A 139 -19.47 3.21 -10.31
N ASP A 140 -20.62 2.63 -10.64
CA ASP A 140 -21.56 3.23 -11.58
C ASP A 140 -22.51 4.18 -10.84
N THR A 141 -22.25 5.48 -10.97
CA THR A 141 -23.05 6.55 -10.37
C THR A 141 -24.49 6.59 -10.88
N ALA A 142 -24.80 5.95 -12.02
CA ALA A 142 -26.16 5.82 -12.54
C ALA A 142 -26.92 4.63 -11.93
N ALA A 143 -26.20 3.62 -11.42
CA ALA A 143 -26.80 2.47 -10.72
C ALA A 143 -26.97 2.73 -9.20
N LEU A 144 -26.18 3.65 -8.64
CA LEU A 144 -26.30 4.14 -7.27
C LEU A 144 -27.08 5.46 -7.28
N ASP A 145 -28.40 5.35 -7.21
CA ASP A 145 -29.40 6.45 -7.11
C ASP A 145 -28.79 7.73 -6.50
N ASP A 146 -28.47 8.71 -7.35
CA ASP A 146 -27.57 9.83 -7.02
C ASP A 146 -28.31 10.89 -6.17
N PRO A 147 -27.96 11.06 -4.87
CA PRO A 147 -28.63 12.03 -4.02
C PRO A 147 -28.13 13.47 -4.23
N ALA A 148 -27.03 13.70 -4.96
CA ALA A 148 -26.38 15.01 -5.07
C ALA A 148 -25.46 15.11 -6.32
N PRO A 149 -25.96 15.53 -7.49
CA PRO A 149 -25.20 15.55 -8.74
C PRO A 149 -24.02 16.54 -8.79
N ASN A 150 -23.88 17.43 -7.80
CA ASN A 150 -22.87 18.49 -7.77
C ASN A 150 -21.71 18.26 -6.77
N CYS A 151 -21.59 17.05 -6.21
CA CYS A 151 -20.57 16.72 -5.22
C CYS A 151 -19.67 15.60 -5.75
N SER A 152 -18.35 15.79 -5.69
CA SER A 152 -17.35 14.74 -5.98
C SER A 152 -17.40 13.71 -4.87
N LYS A 153 -18.06 12.58 -5.12
CA LYS A 153 -18.31 11.59 -4.08
C LYS A 153 -17.05 10.76 -3.81
N ASP A 154 -16.83 10.42 -2.55
CA ASP A 154 -15.90 9.37 -2.15
C ASP A 154 -16.59 8.00 -2.20
N PHE A 155 -15.81 6.94 -2.32
CA PHE A 155 -16.32 5.57 -2.18
C PHE A 155 -15.45 4.81 -1.20
N ALA A 156 -16.05 4.20 -0.19
CA ALA A 156 -15.34 3.36 0.78
C ALA A 156 -16.11 2.06 0.95
N ALA A 157 -15.40 0.93 0.87
CA ALA A 157 -15.98 -0.37 1.17
C ALA A 157 -15.10 -1.11 2.17
N GLU A 158 -15.77 -1.82 3.08
CA GLU A 158 -15.15 -2.71 4.05
C GLU A 158 -15.62 -4.13 3.82
N TRP A 159 -14.70 -5.09 3.86
CA TRP A 159 -14.99 -6.49 3.66
C TRP A 159 -14.15 -7.37 4.58
N ARG A 160 -14.61 -8.60 4.76
CA ARG A 160 -13.89 -9.67 5.45
C ARG A 160 -13.55 -10.77 4.46
N CYS A 161 -12.54 -11.52 4.81
CA CYS A 161 -12.01 -12.60 4.00
C CYS A 161 -12.32 -13.94 4.68
N GLY A 162 -13.21 -14.73 4.09
CA GLY A 162 -13.66 -16.04 4.58
C GLY A 162 -14.15 -16.00 6.03
N ASN A 163 -13.66 -16.94 6.83
CA ASN A 163 -13.89 -17.01 8.27
C ASN A 163 -12.95 -16.11 9.10
N GLY A 164 -12.14 -15.28 8.43
CA GLY A 164 -11.21 -14.37 9.08
C GLY A 164 -11.91 -13.27 9.87
N ASN A 165 -11.27 -12.84 10.96
CA ASN A 165 -11.71 -11.69 11.77
C ASN A 165 -11.11 -10.36 11.30
N ALA A 166 -10.20 -10.38 10.34
CA ALA A 166 -9.63 -9.19 9.75
C ALA A 166 -10.68 -8.48 8.87
N VAL A 167 -10.90 -7.19 9.15
CA VAL A 167 -11.69 -6.29 8.30
C VAL A 167 -10.73 -5.53 7.41
N TYR A 168 -10.89 -5.68 6.11
CA TYR A 168 -10.19 -4.95 5.08
C TYR A 168 -11.02 -3.76 4.65
N SER A 169 -10.36 -2.66 4.31
CA SER A 169 -11.01 -1.43 3.89
C SER A 169 -10.28 -0.87 2.68
N ALA A 170 -11.01 -0.40 1.68
CA ALA A 170 -10.47 0.36 0.57
C ALA A 170 -11.35 1.57 0.30
N ALA A 171 -10.71 2.69 -0.02
CA ALA A 171 -11.39 3.94 -0.28
C ALA A 171 -10.82 4.62 -1.52
N LEU A 172 -11.70 5.20 -2.32
CA LEU A 172 -11.42 6.08 -3.45
C LEU A 172 -11.81 7.50 -3.01
N PRO A 173 -10.83 8.39 -2.75
CA PRO A 173 -11.10 9.72 -2.22
C PRO A 173 -11.68 10.68 -3.26
N SER A 174 -11.47 10.40 -4.55
CA SER A 174 -12.01 11.20 -5.65
C SER A 174 -12.44 10.28 -6.77
N LEU A 175 -13.75 10.18 -6.99
CA LEU A 175 -14.29 9.55 -8.17
C LEU A 175 -14.17 10.54 -9.34
N THR A 176 -13.44 10.14 -10.38
CA THR A 176 -13.19 10.96 -11.57
C THR A 176 -14.36 10.87 -12.56
N GLY A 177 -15.25 9.88 -12.41
CA GLY A 177 -16.47 9.72 -13.19
C GLY A 177 -16.81 8.26 -13.51
N LYS A 178 -17.64 8.04 -14.55
CA LYS A 178 -17.98 6.69 -15.05
C LYS A 178 -16.70 5.87 -15.26
N ASN A 179 -16.63 4.71 -14.61
CA ASN A 179 -15.56 3.68 -14.65
C ASN A 179 -14.51 3.68 -13.52
N ASP A 180 -14.69 4.42 -12.44
CA ASP A 180 -13.86 4.18 -11.24
C ASP A 180 -14.06 2.75 -10.73
N LYS A 181 -12.97 2.01 -10.53
CA LYS A 181 -13.01 0.60 -10.09
C LYS A 181 -12.38 0.46 -8.72
N LEU A 182 -13.15 -0.07 -7.77
CA LEU A 182 -12.65 -0.49 -6.47
C LEU A 182 -12.33 -1.98 -6.53
N ARG A 183 -11.06 -2.33 -6.36
CA ARG A 183 -10.62 -3.72 -6.28
C ARG A 183 -10.68 -4.20 -4.83
N LEU A 184 -11.51 -5.21 -4.58
CA LEU A 184 -11.52 -5.97 -3.34
C LEU A 184 -10.77 -7.28 -3.60
N SER A 185 -9.82 -7.62 -2.75
CA SER A 185 -9.14 -8.91 -2.83
C SER A 185 -8.79 -9.46 -1.47
N CYS A 186 -8.88 -10.77 -1.35
CA CYS A 186 -8.36 -11.53 -0.22
C CYS A 186 -7.07 -12.21 -0.67
N ALA A 187 -5.95 -11.81 -0.06
CA ALA A 187 -4.70 -12.54 -0.20
C ALA A 187 -4.70 -13.71 0.79
N ASN A 188 -4.21 -14.86 0.34
CA ASN A 188 -3.99 -16.04 1.18
C ASN A 188 -2.53 -16.07 1.62
#